data_AF-A0A8T2Z1R7-F1
#
_entry.id   AF-A0A8T2Z1R7-F1
#
_cell.length_a   1.000
_cell.length_b   1.000
_cell.length_c   1.000
_cell.angle_alpha   90.00
_cell.angle_beta   90.00
_cell.angle_gamma   90.00
#
_symmetry.space_group_name_H-M   'P 1'
#
loop_
_entity.id
_entity.type
_entity.pdbx_description
1 polymer ?
#
loop_
_entity_poly.entity_id
_entity_poly.type
_entity_poly.pdbx_seq_one_letter_code
_entity_poly.pdbx_strand_id
1 'polypeptide(L)'
;MAAYSSSALRSISSVKASAARSHTCGVVPNKASLLSFKLAQNPCLLTKSTSLGSFSGTNRSFSCKSQAASTEDSRPTKVQELSVYEINERDRGSPAYLRLSQKAVNSLGDLVPFSNKLYTGDLQKRVGITAGLCVLIQNKPEKKGDRYEAIYSFYFGDYGHIAVQGSYLTYEDTYLAVTGGSGIFEGVYGQVKLQQLVFPFKLFYTFYLKGLKADLPEELLGKAVEPSPAVEPSPAAKACEPHAVIANYTN
;
A
#
# COMPACT_ATOMS: atom_id res chain seq x y z
N MET A 1 49.92 10.97 -4.98
CA MET A 1 49.95 12.18 -4.12
C MET A 1 48.85 13.12 -4.59
N ALA A 2 48.28 13.89 -3.65
CA ALA A 2 47.15 14.83 -3.78
C ALA A 2 45.75 14.22 -3.59
N ALA A 3 45.29 14.35 -2.35
CA ALA A 3 43.94 14.17 -1.84
C ALA A 3 43.12 15.45 -2.02
N TYR A 4 41.78 15.35 -2.10
CA TYR A 4 40.76 16.33 -1.66
C TYR A 4 39.39 15.63 -1.86
N SER A 5 38.33 15.80 -1.07
CA SER A 5 38.10 16.29 0.28
C SER A 5 36.66 15.93 0.59
N SER A 6 36.37 15.33 1.75
CA SER A 6 35.03 14.98 2.19
C SER A 6 34.35 16.19 2.82
N SER A 7 33.29 16.70 2.19
CA SER A 7 32.45 17.75 2.76
C SER A 7 31.25 17.14 3.49
N ALA A 8 31.35 17.08 4.82
CA ALA A 8 30.25 16.83 5.73
C ALA A 8 29.31 18.05 5.78
N LEU A 9 28.01 17.84 5.61
CA LEU A 9 27.01 18.89 5.79
C LEU A 9 26.60 18.99 7.26
N ARG A 10 26.71 20.21 7.77
CA ARG A 10 26.52 20.61 9.16
C ARG A 10 25.05 20.65 9.54
N SER A 11 24.78 20.25 10.78
CA SER A 11 23.53 20.43 11.51
C SER A 11 23.21 21.93 11.66
N ILE A 12 22.00 22.33 11.26
CA ILE A 12 21.51 23.70 11.44
C ILE A 12 20.76 23.75 12.78
N SER A 13 21.24 24.62 13.66
CA SER A 13 20.69 24.88 14.99
C SER A 13 19.30 25.50 14.93
N SER A 14 18.43 25.04 15.82
CA SER A 14 17.10 25.57 16.07
C SER A 14 17.13 27.03 16.54
N VAL A 15 16.36 27.86 15.85
CA VAL A 15 16.13 29.27 16.24
C VAL A 15 15.02 29.30 17.29
N LYS A 16 15.35 29.80 18.49
CA LYS A 16 14.38 30.07 19.57
C LYS A 16 13.48 31.24 19.18
N ALA A 17 12.17 31.01 19.07
CA ALA A 17 11.18 32.07 19.06
C ALA A 17 10.70 32.34 20.49
N SER A 18 10.80 33.61 20.92
CA SER A 18 10.40 34.13 22.21
C SER A 18 8.88 34.29 22.32
N ALA A 19 8.35 33.93 23.49
CA ALA A 19 6.93 34.03 23.83
C ALA A 19 6.50 35.48 24.13
N ALA A 20 5.34 35.89 23.63
CA ALA A 20 4.63 37.08 24.08
C ALA A 20 3.81 36.74 25.34
N ARG A 21 4.02 37.55 26.41
CA ARG A 21 3.27 37.50 27.67
C ARG A 21 1.91 38.18 27.51
N SER A 22 0.84 37.49 27.90
CA SER A 22 -0.40 38.12 28.34
C SER A 22 -0.71 37.64 29.74
N HIS A 23 -0.84 38.60 30.66
CA HIS A 23 -1.15 38.39 32.08
C HIS A 23 -2.67 38.29 32.29
N THR A 24 -3.14 37.20 32.90
CA THR A 24 -4.27 37.21 33.84
C THR A 24 -4.10 36.06 34.85
N CYS A 25 -4.09 36.41 36.14
CA CYS A 25 -4.05 35.49 37.28
C CYS A 25 -5.39 34.75 37.47
N GLY A 26 -5.33 33.51 37.99
CA GLY A 26 -6.40 33.02 38.87
C GLY A 26 -6.66 31.51 38.87
N VAL A 27 -6.14 30.84 39.89
CA VAL A 27 -6.69 29.64 40.58
C VAL A 27 -6.40 28.25 39.98
N VAL A 28 -5.71 27.43 40.79
CA VAL A 28 -5.45 25.98 40.64
C VAL A 28 -6.44 25.24 41.55
N PRO A 29 -6.98 24.07 41.14
CA PRO A 29 -6.60 22.84 41.85
C PRO A 29 -6.42 21.59 40.95
N ASN A 30 -5.22 21.04 41.01
CA ASN A 30 -4.85 19.64 41.24
C ASN A 30 -5.91 18.52 41.08
N LYS A 31 -5.77 17.66 40.06
CA LYS A 31 -5.50 16.19 40.16
C LYS A 31 -5.90 15.44 38.88
N ALA A 32 -4.99 14.57 38.44
CA ALA A 32 -5.17 13.63 37.33
C ALA A 32 -6.15 12.51 37.70
N SER A 33 -7.15 12.27 36.85
CA SER A 33 -8.00 11.07 36.90
C SER A 33 -7.56 10.14 35.77
N LEU A 34 -6.89 9.04 36.16
CA LEU A 34 -6.65 7.89 35.29
C LEU A 34 -7.96 7.11 35.18
N LEU A 35 -8.54 7.03 33.98
CA LEU A 35 -9.66 6.14 33.71
C LEU A 35 -9.14 4.69 33.66
N SER A 36 -9.46 3.92 34.70
CA SER A 36 -9.23 2.47 34.75
C SER A 36 -10.33 1.73 33.97
N PHE A 37 -9.96 0.97 32.95
CA PHE A 37 -10.85 0.00 32.31
C PHE A 37 -11.08 -1.18 33.27
N LYS A 38 -12.31 -1.36 33.76
CA LYS A 38 -12.69 -2.54 34.54
C LYS A 38 -13.13 -3.66 33.60
N LEU A 39 -12.35 -4.73 33.57
CA LEU A 39 -12.72 -6.03 33.01
C LEU A 39 -13.80 -6.66 33.89
N ALA A 40 -15.03 -6.79 33.37
CA ALA A 40 -16.10 -7.50 34.07
C ALA A 40 -15.91 -9.02 33.91
N GLN A 41 -15.33 -9.67 34.92
CA GLN A 41 -15.45 -11.10 35.15
C GLN A 41 -16.65 -11.33 36.08
N ASN A 42 -17.61 -12.15 35.66
CA ASN A 42 -18.55 -12.80 36.57
C ASN A 42 -18.69 -14.28 36.17
N PRO A 43 -18.27 -15.22 37.03
CA PRO A 43 -18.68 -16.62 36.95
C PRO A 43 -19.85 -16.85 37.90
N CYS A 44 -20.88 -17.58 37.47
CA CYS A 44 -21.66 -18.41 38.40
C CYS A 44 -22.43 -19.51 37.67
N LEU A 45 -22.05 -20.75 37.97
CA LEU A 45 -22.88 -21.93 37.80
C LEU A 45 -24.03 -21.88 38.82
N LEU A 46 -25.25 -22.21 38.39
CA LEU A 46 -26.21 -22.87 39.27
C LEU A 46 -27.07 -23.86 38.49
N THR A 47 -26.96 -25.12 38.91
CA THR A 47 -27.78 -26.25 38.54
C THR A 47 -29.15 -26.17 39.22
N LYS A 48 -30.23 -26.47 38.47
CA LYS A 48 -31.30 -27.41 38.87
C LYS A 48 -32.40 -27.49 37.81
N SER A 49 -32.75 -28.74 37.50
CA SER A 49 -33.86 -29.16 36.66
C SER A 49 -35.22 -28.85 37.29
N THR A 50 -36.23 -28.55 36.48
CA THR A 50 -37.59 -29.10 36.62
C THR A 50 -38.43 -28.90 35.35
N SER A 51 -39.04 -30.02 34.92
CA SER A 51 -40.32 -30.22 34.20
C SER A 51 -40.58 -29.54 32.85
N LEU A 52 -40.85 -30.42 31.86
CA LEU A 52 -41.44 -30.13 30.56
C LEU A 52 -42.82 -29.46 30.68
N GLY A 53 -42.95 -28.29 30.07
CA GLY A 53 -44.22 -27.68 29.69
C GLY A 53 -44.32 -27.64 28.16
N SER A 54 -45.34 -28.33 27.63
CA SER A 54 -45.69 -28.36 26.21
C SER A 54 -45.99 -26.95 25.68
N PHE A 55 -45.11 -26.43 24.84
CA PHE A 55 -45.41 -25.32 23.95
C PHE A 55 -45.42 -25.83 22.50
N SER A 56 -46.62 -25.91 21.94
CA SER A 56 -46.85 -26.09 20.51
C SER A 56 -46.38 -24.84 19.78
N GLY A 57 -45.09 -24.80 19.46
CA GLY A 57 -44.47 -23.81 18.59
C GLY A 57 -44.05 -24.50 17.31
N THR A 58 -44.48 -23.96 16.17
CA THR A 58 -44.12 -24.47 14.85
C THR A 58 -42.60 -24.43 14.70
N ASN A 59 -41.95 -25.60 14.76
CA ASN A 59 -40.52 -25.73 14.49
C ASN A 59 -40.25 -25.38 13.02
N ARG A 60 -40.02 -24.10 12.72
CA ARG A 60 -39.34 -23.70 11.49
C ARG A 60 -37.87 -24.04 11.67
N SER A 61 -37.49 -25.20 11.16
CA SER A 61 -36.09 -25.52 10.94
C SER A 61 -35.54 -24.56 9.88
N PHE A 62 -34.57 -23.74 10.27
CA PHE A 62 -33.75 -23.03 9.31
C PHE A 62 -32.76 -24.03 8.73
N SER A 63 -33.09 -24.60 7.57
CA SER A 63 -32.10 -25.32 6.77
C SER A 63 -31.19 -24.27 6.14
N CYS A 64 -30.01 -24.06 6.73
CA CYS A 64 -28.91 -23.44 6.01
C CYS A 64 -28.47 -24.44 4.94
N LYS A 65 -29.06 -24.34 3.74
CA LYS A 65 -28.50 -25.00 2.57
C LYS A 65 -27.17 -24.33 2.30
N SER A 66 -26.06 -25.00 2.58
CA SER A 66 -24.79 -24.59 1.99
C SER A 66 -24.99 -24.69 0.49
N GLN A 67 -24.96 -23.55 -0.20
CA GLN A 67 -24.73 -23.54 -1.63
C GLN A 67 -23.23 -23.83 -1.84
N ALA A 68 -22.79 -25.01 -1.43
CA ALA A 68 -21.62 -25.65 -2.04
C ALA A 68 -22.09 -26.29 -3.35
N ALA A 69 -22.72 -25.49 -4.22
CA ALA A 69 -22.68 -25.80 -5.63
C ALA A 69 -21.23 -25.55 -6.02
N SER A 70 -20.49 -26.61 -6.32
CA SER A 70 -19.27 -26.55 -7.11
C SER A 70 -19.65 -25.99 -8.46
N THR A 71 -19.83 -24.68 -8.51
CA THR A 71 -19.80 -23.94 -9.75
C THR A 71 -18.34 -24.08 -10.16
N GLU A 72 -18.06 -24.98 -11.10
CA GLU A 72 -16.87 -24.92 -11.94
C GLU A 72 -16.53 -23.43 -12.13
N ASP A 73 -15.36 -23.02 -11.63
CA ASP A 73 -15.00 -21.62 -11.42
C ASP A 73 -15.03 -20.90 -12.77
N SER A 74 -16.19 -20.35 -13.12
CA SER A 74 -16.50 -19.71 -14.42
C SER A 74 -15.73 -18.41 -14.65
N ARG A 75 -14.72 -18.14 -13.82
CA ARG A 75 -13.86 -16.97 -13.91
C ARG A 75 -13.02 -17.06 -15.20
N PRO A 76 -12.99 -15.98 -16.01
CA PRO A 76 -12.13 -15.92 -17.18
C PRO A 76 -10.66 -16.20 -16.83
N THR A 77 -10.07 -17.22 -17.46
CA THR A 77 -8.70 -17.67 -17.22
C THR A 77 -7.66 -16.99 -18.13
N LYS A 78 -8.11 -16.26 -19.17
CA LYS A 78 -7.26 -15.49 -20.07
C LYS A 78 -6.39 -14.53 -19.27
N VAL A 79 -5.07 -14.63 -19.47
CA VAL A 79 -4.09 -13.73 -18.87
C VAL A 79 -3.89 -12.53 -19.80
N GLN A 80 -3.96 -11.34 -19.24
CA GLN A 80 -3.58 -10.09 -19.90
C GLN A 80 -2.39 -9.48 -19.15
N GLU A 81 -1.34 -9.12 -19.88
CA GLU A 81 -0.16 -8.49 -19.32
C GLU A 81 -0.31 -6.97 -19.33
N LEU A 82 0.04 -6.33 -18.23
CA LEU A 82 0.09 -4.87 -18.11
C LEU A 82 1.41 -4.49 -17.44
N SER A 83 2.21 -3.68 -18.13
CA SER A 83 3.48 -3.17 -17.60
C SER A 83 3.37 -1.70 -17.23
N VAL A 84 3.94 -1.34 -16.08
CA VAL A 84 3.95 0.05 -15.59
C VAL A 84 5.26 0.38 -14.88
N TYR A 85 5.60 1.66 -14.90
CA TYR A 85 6.72 2.22 -14.15
C TYR A 85 6.22 3.03 -12.96
N GLU A 86 6.75 2.73 -11.78
CA GLU A 86 6.55 3.53 -10.58
C GLU A 86 7.81 4.36 -10.32
N ILE A 87 7.65 5.68 -10.23
CA ILE A 87 8.77 6.61 -10.09
C ILE A 87 8.50 7.58 -8.94
N ASN A 88 9.42 7.60 -7.98
CA ASN A 88 9.47 8.63 -6.95
C ASN A 88 10.25 9.84 -7.48
N GLU A 89 9.52 10.86 -7.91
CA GLU A 89 10.08 12.13 -8.39
C GLU A 89 10.44 13.11 -7.25
N ARG A 90 10.35 12.66 -6.00
CA ARG A 90 10.74 13.42 -4.79
C ARG A 90 9.91 14.68 -4.54
N ASP A 91 8.73 14.76 -5.14
CA ASP A 91 7.82 15.91 -5.09
C ASP A 91 6.53 15.64 -4.28
N ARG A 92 6.41 14.47 -3.64
CA ARG A 92 5.21 14.04 -2.89
C ARG A 92 5.40 13.91 -1.38
N GLY A 93 6.58 14.26 -0.85
CA GLY A 93 6.93 13.99 0.55
C GLY A 93 6.95 12.48 0.90
N SER A 94 7.10 11.62 -0.12
CA SER A 94 7.09 10.16 -0.02
C SER A 94 8.51 9.59 -0.22
N PRO A 95 8.87 8.51 0.48
CA PRO A 95 8.11 7.85 1.54
C PRO A 95 8.19 8.61 2.87
N ALA A 96 7.24 8.35 3.77
CA ALA A 96 7.32 8.76 5.18
C ALA A 96 7.86 7.60 6.02
N TYR A 97 9.10 7.67 6.51
CA TYR A 97 9.68 6.60 7.32
C TYR A 97 9.35 6.79 8.81
N LEU A 98 8.46 5.96 9.34
CA LEU A 98 8.04 5.99 10.74
C LEU A 98 8.83 4.95 11.55
N ARG A 99 9.84 5.41 12.28
CA ARG A 99 10.74 4.57 13.06
C ARG A 99 10.15 4.15 14.42
N LEU A 100 9.04 3.42 14.36
CA LEU A 100 8.26 3.03 15.53
C LEU A 100 8.95 1.98 16.40
N SER A 101 9.90 1.22 15.85
CA SER A 101 10.69 0.23 16.61
C SER A 101 11.60 0.86 17.67
N GLN A 102 11.89 2.17 17.54
CA GLN A 102 12.84 2.91 18.37
C GLN A 102 14.25 2.31 18.41
N LYS A 103 14.60 1.49 17.41
CA LYS A 103 15.93 0.86 17.27
C LYS A 103 16.79 1.64 16.30
N ALA A 104 18.10 1.61 16.53
CA ALA A 104 19.09 2.26 15.67
C ALA A 104 19.21 1.62 14.26
N VAL A 105 18.83 0.35 14.14
CA VAL A 105 18.76 -0.39 12.87
C VAL A 105 17.31 -0.63 12.53
N ASN A 106 16.99 -0.58 11.23
CA ASN A 106 15.68 -0.92 10.68
C ASN A 106 15.19 -2.22 11.31
N SER A 107 14.04 -2.19 11.97
CA SER A 107 13.54 -3.32 12.76
C SER A 107 12.05 -3.53 12.60
N LEU A 108 11.60 -4.77 12.86
CA LEU A 108 10.19 -5.15 12.84
C LEU A 108 9.31 -4.11 13.55
N GLY A 109 8.26 -3.67 12.85
CA GLY A 109 7.31 -2.68 13.34
C GLY A 109 7.54 -1.25 12.84
N ASP A 110 8.68 -0.96 12.21
CA ASP A 110 8.82 0.30 11.45
C ASP A 110 7.82 0.32 10.28
N LEU A 111 7.21 1.47 10.04
CA LEU A 111 6.16 1.65 9.03
C LEU A 111 6.60 2.66 7.98
N VAL A 112 6.25 2.39 6.72
CA VAL A 112 6.61 3.25 5.60
C VAL A 112 5.39 3.48 4.72
N PRO A 113 4.51 4.45 5.07
CA PRO A 113 3.54 4.98 4.13
C PRO A 113 4.24 5.60 2.92
N PHE A 114 3.70 5.38 1.73
CA PHE A 114 4.27 5.92 0.50
C PHE A 114 3.20 6.20 -0.56
N SER A 115 3.55 7.10 -1.48
CA SER A 115 2.84 7.32 -2.74
C SER A 115 3.81 7.85 -3.80
N ASN A 116 3.93 7.15 -4.92
CA ASN A 116 4.80 7.52 -6.04
C ASN A 116 3.98 7.72 -7.31
N LYS A 117 4.57 8.36 -8.34
CA LYS A 117 3.90 8.54 -9.64
C LYS A 117 3.94 7.25 -10.44
N LEU A 118 2.91 7.02 -11.24
CA LEU A 118 2.74 5.83 -12.06
C LEU A 118 2.64 6.19 -13.54
N TYR A 119 3.38 5.49 -14.38
CA TYR A 119 3.49 5.68 -15.83
C TYR A 119 3.21 4.37 -16.57
N THR A 120 2.76 4.47 -17.82
CA THR A 120 2.63 3.31 -18.73
C THR A 120 3.97 2.62 -18.96
N GLY A 121 3.93 1.35 -19.37
CA GLY A 121 5.13 0.55 -19.65
C GLY A 121 6.00 1.12 -20.78
N ASP A 122 5.41 1.85 -21.71
CA ASP A 122 6.13 2.55 -22.80
C ASP A 122 6.69 3.93 -22.36
N LEU A 123 6.46 4.33 -21.11
CA LEU A 123 6.87 5.60 -20.51
C LEU A 123 6.30 6.86 -21.20
N GLN A 124 5.28 6.71 -22.04
CA GLN A 124 4.69 7.81 -22.81
C GLN A 124 3.53 8.52 -22.11
N LYS A 125 2.88 7.89 -21.12
CA LYS A 125 1.73 8.49 -20.43
C LYS A 125 1.85 8.42 -18.90
N ARG A 126 1.49 9.52 -18.24
CA ARG A 126 1.21 9.54 -16.79
C ARG A 126 -0.18 8.95 -16.56
N VAL A 127 -0.27 7.87 -15.77
CA VAL A 127 -1.53 7.16 -15.49
C VAL A 127 -2.08 7.47 -14.11
N GLY A 128 -1.20 7.62 -13.11
CA GLY A 128 -1.69 7.93 -11.78
C GLY A 128 -0.64 7.83 -10.70
N ILE A 129 -0.96 7.13 -9.61
CA ILE A 129 -0.09 6.95 -8.45
C ILE A 129 -0.15 5.53 -7.91
N THR A 130 0.89 5.14 -7.19
CA THR A 130 0.77 4.14 -6.12
C THR A 130 0.39 4.83 -4.82
N ALA A 131 -0.33 4.13 -3.94
CA ALA A 131 -0.56 4.58 -2.57
C ALA A 131 -0.76 3.39 -1.63
N GLY A 132 -0.04 3.39 -0.50
CA GLY A 132 -0.24 2.40 0.54
C GLY A 132 0.85 2.39 1.60
N LEU A 133 1.12 1.20 2.14
CA LEU A 133 1.94 1.01 3.33
C LEU A 133 2.88 -0.17 3.14
N CYS A 134 4.14 0.03 3.50
CA CYS A 134 5.10 -1.05 3.75
C CYS A 134 5.33 -1.20 5.26
N VAL A 135 5.20 -2.43 5.77
CA VAL A 135 5.53 -2.81 7.14
C VAL A 135 6.88 -3.50 7.11
N LEU A 136 7.87 -2.97 7.83
CA LEU A 136 9.18 -3.60 7.90
C LEU A 136 9.07 -4.92 8.68
N ILE A 137 9.53 -6.00 8.05
CA ILE A 137 9.56 -7.34 8.65
C ILE A 137 10.93 -7.64 9.23
N GLN A 138 11.98 -7.40 8.44
CA GLN A 138 13.34 -7.78 8.82
C GLN A 138 14.37 -6.96 8.03
N ASN A 139 15.36 -6.43 8.72
CA ASN A 139 16.60 -5.96 8.10
C ASN A 139 17.52 -7.15 7.81
N LYS A 140 18.13 -7.17 6.62
CA LYS A 140 19.08 -8.19 6.17
C LYS A 140 20.43 -7.55 5.86
N PRO A 141 21.32 -7.41 6.87
CA PRO A 141 22.63 -6.80 6.71
C PRO A 141 23.47 -7.45 5.59
N GLU A 142 23.40 -8.78 5.47
CA GLU A 142 24.13 -9.57 4.47
C GLU A 142 23.69 -9.28 3.03
N LYS A 143 22.46 -8.77 2.83
CA LYS A 143 21.93 -8.32 1.54
C LYS A 143 21.96 -6.80 1.38
N LYS A 144 22.42 -6.07 2.41
CA LYS A 144 22.38 -4.59 2.48
C LYS A 144 20.98 -4.03 2.17
N GLY A 145 19.95 -4.68 2.70
CA GLY A 145 18.57 -4.33 2.39
C GLY A 145 17.58 -4.82 3.43
N ASP A 146 16.32 -4.60 3.13
CA ASP A 146 15.20 -4.85 4.03
C ASP A 146 14.15 -5.72 3.33
N ARG A 147 13.43 -6.50 4.14
CA ARG A 147 12.19 -7.19 3.76
C ARG A 147 11.01 -6.44 4.34
N TYR A 148 10.09 -6.04 3.47
CA TYR A 148 8.80 -5.46 3.84
C TYR A 148 7.66 -6.41 3.46
N GLU A 149 6.56 -6.32 4.20
CA GLU A 149 5.23 -6.71 3.73
C GLU A 149 4.55 -5.44 3.24
N ALA A 150 4.10 -5.43 1.98
CA ALA A 150 3.54 -4.26 1.33
C ALA A 150 2.06 -4.49 1.02
N ILE A 151 1.23 -3.48 1.32
CA ILE A 151 -0.20 -3.45 0.99
C ILE A 151 -0.48 -2.08 0.38
N TYR A 152 -0.83 -2.04 -0.90
CA TYR A 152 -1.00 -0.79 -1.63
C TYR A 152 -1.83 -0.98 -2.89
N SER A 153 -2.19 0.13 -3.52
CA SER A 153 -2.97 0.15 -4.76
C SER A 153 -2.31 0.98 -5.84
N PHE A 154 -2.58 0.62 -7.09
CA PHE A 154 -2.18 1.32 -8.31
C PHE A 154 -3.42 2.00 -8.89
N TYR A 155 -3.43 3.32 -8.93
CA TYR A 155 -4.55 4.10 -9.44
C TYR A 155 -4.31 4.54 -10.88
N PHE A 156 -5.30 4.34 -11.73
CA PHE A 156 -5.27 4.59 -13.17
C PHE A 156 -6.36 5.58 -13.59
N GLY A 157 -6.54 6.66 -12.83
CA GLY A 157 -7.55 7.69 -13.12
C GLY A 157 -8.96 7.09 -13.24
N ASP A 158 -9.67 7.44 -14.31
CA ASP A 158 -11.03 6.96 -14.57
C ASP A 158 -11.14 5.44 -14.81
N TYR A 159 -10.03 4.75 -15.11
CA TYR A 159 -10.05 3.29 -15.29
C TYR A 159 -10.27 2.52 -13.98
N GLY A 160 -9.99 3.13 -12.83
CA GLY A 160 -10.08 2.50 -11.52
C GLY A 160 -8.70 2.19 -10.94
N HIS A 161 -8.61 1.13 -10.14
CA HIS A 161 -7.38 0.76 -9.46
C HIS A 161 -7.19 -0.76 -9.36
N ILE A 162 -5.94 -1.18 -9.14
CA ILE A 162 -5.56 -2.56 -8.81
C ILE A 162 -4.94 -2.56 -7.41
N ALA A 163 -5.44 -3.41 -6.51
CA ALA A 163 -4.89 -3.60 -5.18
C ALA A 163 -3.94 -4.80 -5.15
N VAL A 164 -2.84 -4.67 -4.41
CA VAL A 164 -1.84 -5.73 -4.25
C VAL A 164 -1.43 -5.92 -2.79
N GLN A 165 -0.98 -7.13 -2.49
CA GLN A 165 -0.38 -7.47 -1.21
C GLN A 165 0.75 -8.49 -1.38
N GLY A 166 1.86 -8.31 -0.66
CA GLY A 166 2.91 -9.32 -0.59
C GLY A 166 4.28 -8.76 -0.24
N SER A 167 5.32 -9.54 -0.54
CA SER A 167 6.69 -9.17 -0.19
C SER A 167 7.26 -8.10 -1.09
N TYR A 168 7.85 -7.08 -0.47
CA TYR A 168 8.74 -6.12 -1.13
C TYR A 168 10.15 -6.27 -0.54
N LEU A 169 11.11 -6.68 -1.38
CA LEU A 169 12.50 -6.85 -1.00
C LEU A 169 13.35 -5.79 -1.67
N THR A 170 14.15 -5.05 -0.91
CA THR A 170 14.94 -3.95 -1.46
C THR A 170 16.20 -4.41 -2.20
N TYR A 171 16.36 -5.71 -2.42
CA TYR A 171 17.61 -6.32 -2.88
C TYR A 171 17.41 -7.41 -3.95
N GLU A 172 16.17 -7.77 -4.28
CA GLU A 172 15.83 -8.72 -5.35
C GLU A 172 14.38 -8.54 -5.80
N ASP A 173 14.07 -9.04 -7.00
CA ASP A 173 12.72 -9.03 -7.56
C ASP A 173 11.76 -9.90 -6.73
N THR A 174 10.48 -9.53 -6.69
CA THR A 174 9.44 -10.28 -5.98
C THR A 174 8.18 -10.44 -6.82
N TYR A 175 7.26 -11.28 -6.33
CA TYR A 175 5.89 -11.34 -6.81
C TYR A 175 4.94 -10.98 -5.68
N LEU A 176 3.98 -10.09 -5.96
CA LEU A 176 2.89 -9.76 -5.07
C LEU A 176 1.58 -10.34 -5.62
N ALA A 177 0.65 -10.65 -4.73
CA ALA A 177 -0.69 -11.07 -5.11
C ALA A 177 -1.50 -9.86 -5.57
N VAL A 178 -2.22 -10.00 -6.69
CA VAL A 178 -3.28 -9.07 -7.08
C VAL A 178 -4.53 -9.47 -6.32
N THR A 179 -4.98 -8.63 -5.40
CA THR A 179 -6.05 -8.93 -4.44
C THR A 179 -7.43 -8.47 -4.92
N GLY A 180 -7.48 -7.63 -5.94
CA GLY A 180 -8.72 -7.12 -6.52
C GLY A 180 -8.50 -5.81 -7.28
N GLY A 181 -9.60 -5.22 -7.73
CA GLY A 181 -9.59 -3.93 -8.42
C GLY A 181 -10.99 -3.37 -8.60
N SER A 182 -11.05 -2.16 -9.17
CA SER A 182 -12.30 -1.45 -9.47
C SER A 182 -12.31 -0.96 -10.93
N GLY A 183 -13.47 -0.48 -11.39
CA GLY A 183 -13.60 0.04 -12.76
C GLY A 183 -13.37 -1.07 -13.78
N ILE A 184 -12.48 -0.85 -14.75
CA ILE A 184 -12.15 -1.89 -15.74
C ILE A 184 -11.45 -3.10 -15.11
N PHE A 185 -10.90 -2.93 -13.90
CA PHE A 185 -10.21 -3.97 -13.14
C PHE A 185 -11.12 -4.70 -12.14
N GLU A 186 -12.45 -4.48 -12.19
CA GLU A 186 -13.39 -5.20 -11.32
C GLU A 186 -13.26 -6.72 -11.51
N GLY A 187 -13.10 -7.46 -10.39
CA GLY A 187 -12.96 -8.92 -10.40
C GLY A 187 -11.57 -9.43 -10.75
N VAL A 188 -10.59 -8.53 -10.94
CA VAL A 188 -9.22 -8.91 -11.30
C VAL A 188 -8.55 -9.73 -10.21
N TYR A 189 -7.79 -10.74 -10.62
CA TYR A 189 -6.92 -11.53 -9.75
C TYR A 189 -5.65 -11.94 -10.50
N GLY A 190 -4.67 -12.48 -9.78
CA GLY A 190 -3.40 -12.94 -10.35
C GLY A 190 -2.22 -12.53 -9.50
N GLN A 191 -1.12 -12.19 -10.18
CA GLN A 191 0.12 -11.76 -9.52
C GLN A 191 0.78 -10.65 -10.31
N VAL A 192 1.64 -9.88 -9.65
CA VAL A 192 2.47 -8.87 -10.28
C VAL A 192 3.92 -9.12 -9.93
N LYS A 193 4.79 -9.13 -10.95
CA LYS A 193 6.23 -9.12 -10.75
C LYS A 193 6.66 -7.70 -10.43
N LEU A 194 7.36 -7.50 -9.33
CA LEU A 194 8.01 -6.24 -8.95
C LEU A 194 9.51 -6.38 -9.25
N GLN A 195 10.04 -5.44 -10.02
CA GLN A 195 11.46 -5.33 -10.33
C GLN A 195 12.01 -3.99 -9.86
N GLN A 196 13.05 -4.03 -9.04
CA GLN A 196 13.66 -2.81 -8.50
C GLN A 196 14.81 -2.36 -9.39
N LEU A 197 14.68 -1.18 -10.00
CA LEU A 197 15.69 -0.67 -10.94
C LEU A 197 16.70 0.24 -10.24
N VAL A 198 16.19 1.19 -9.47
CA VAL A 198 16.99 2.13 -8.67
C VAL A 198 16.31 2.29 -7.33
N PHE A 199 16.88 1.73 -6.27
CA PHE A 199 16.32 1.89 -4.92
C PHE A 199 16.50 3.34 -4.41
N PRO A 200 15.48 3.97 -3.79
CA PRO A 200 14.05 3.63 -3.74
C PRO A 200 13.22 4.39 -4.81
N PHE A 201 13.83 4.79 -5.93
CA PHE A 201 13.28 5.77 -6.86
C PHE A 201 12.56 5.21 -8.09
N LYS A 202 12.96 4.04 -8.59
CA LYS A 202 12.42 3.48 -9.84
C LYS A 202 12.13 2.00 -9.67
N LEU A 203 10.88 1.63 -9.88
CA LEU A 203 10.40 0.25 -9.91
C LEU A 203 9.64 0.01 -11.22
N PHE A 204 9.70 -1.22 -11.69
CA PHE A 204 8.97 -1.68 -12.86
C PHE A 204 8.11 -2.88 -12.48
N TYR A 205 6.88 -2.89 -12.96
CA TYR A 205 5.92 -3.94 -12.68
C TYR A 205 5.42 -4.58 -13.96
N THR A 206 5.27 -5.91 -13.92
CA THR A 206 4.52 -6.66 -14.93
C THR A 206 3.41 -7.42 -14.24
N PHE A 207 2.18 -6.97 -14.47
CA PHE A 207 0.98 -7.62 -13.98
C PHE A 207 0.57 -8.76 -14.90
N TYR A 208 0.15 -9.87 -14.30
CA TYR A 208 -0.44 -11.01 -15.00
C TYR A 208 -1.90 -11.13 -14.57
N LEU A 209 -2.76 -10.35 -15.23
CA LEU A 209 -4.14 -10.12 -14.83
C LEU A 209 -5.07 -11.18 -15.40
N LYS A 210 -5.96 -11.73 -14.56
CA LYS A 210 -7.04 -12.65 -14.93
C LYS A 210 -8.38 -12.11 -14.41
N GLY A 211 -9.49 -12.64 -14.92
CA GLY A 211 -10.83 -12.28 -14.44
C GLY A 211 -11.38 -10.94 -14.95
N LEU A 212 -10.66 -10.24 -15.83
CA LEU A 212 -11.16 -9.02 -16.46
C LEU A 212 -12.36 -9.33 -17.38
N LYS A 213 -13.36 -8.44 -17.38
CA LYS A 213 -14.58 -8.58 -18.20
C LYS A 213 -14.33 -8.29 -19.68
N ALA A 214 -13.32 -7.48 -19.99
CA ALA A 214 -12.95 -7.05 -21.33
C ALA A 214 -11.43 -7.00 -21.49
N ASP A 215 -10.98 -6.82 -22.72
CA ASP A 215 -9.57 -6.57 -23.01
C ASP A 215 -9.16 -5.18 -22.51
N LEU A 216 -7.90 -5.06 -22.08
CA LEU A 216 -7.35 -3.79 -21.59
C LEU A 216 -7.34 -2.74 -22.73
N PRO A 217 -7.61 -1.46 -22.42
CA PRO A 217 -7.52 -0.37 -23.39
C PRO A 217 -6.14 -0.29 -24.03
N GLU A 218 -6.09 -0.10 -25.36
CA GLU A 218 -4.84 -0.06 -26.12
C GLU A 218 -3.84 0.99 -25.60
N GLU A 219 -4.31 2.11 -25.07
CA GLU A 219 -3.43 3.15 -24.52
C GLU A 219 -2.65 2.73 -23.26
N LEU A 220 -3.05 1.63 -22.60
CA LEU A 220 -2.30 1.03 -21.49
C LEU A 220 -1.35 -0.08 -21.95
N LEU A 221 -1.43 -0.49 -23.22
CA LEU A 221 -0.74 -1.66 -23.79
C LEU A 221 0.41 -1.30 -24.73
N GLY A 222 0.92 -0.07 -24.65
CA GLY A 222 2.12 0.34 -25.37
C GLY A 222 3.30 -0.61 -25.12
N LYS A 223 4.13 -0.84 -26.15
CA LYS A 223 5.29 -1.75 -26.05
C LYS A 223 6.22 -1.28 -24.92
N ALA A 224 6.35 -2.10 -23.88
CA ALA A 224 7.14 -1.74 -22.71
C ALA A 224 8.61 -1.44 -23.08
N VAL A 225 9.13 -0.33 -22.55
CA VAL A 225 10.55 -0.01 -22.58
C VAL A 225 11.28 -0.97 -21.65
N GLU A 226 12.43 -1.49 -22.09
CA GLU A 226 13.22 -2.44 -21.31
C GLU A 226 13.66 -1.82 -19.96
N PRO A 227 13.39 -2.50 -18.83
CA PRO A 227 13.70 -1.97 -17.50
C PRO A 227 15.21 -1.83 -17.31
N SER A 228 15.66 -0.59 -17.08
CA SER A 228 17.05 -0.28 -16.75
C SER A 228 17.15 0.95 -15.82
N PRO A 229 18.27 1.19 -15.14
CA PRO A 229 18.45 2.37 -14.29
C PRO A 229 18.29 3.71 -15.02
N ALA A 230 18.53 3.74 -16.34
CA ALA A 230 18.57 4.93 -17.18
C ALA A 230 17.20 5.36 -17.73
N VAL A 231 16.17 4.53 -17.60
CA VAL A 231 14.84 4.85 -18.13
C VAL A 231 14.24 6.07 -17.45
N GLU A 232 13.58 6.92 -18.22
CA GLU A 232 12.89 8.12 -17.75
C GLU A 232 11.53 8.24 -18.47
N PRO A 233 10.50 8.79 -17.82
CA PRO A 233 9.26 9.12 -18.49
C PRO A 233 9.52 10.13 -19.61
N SER A 234 8.69 10.13 -20.65
CA SER A 234 8.77 11.14 -21.69
C SER A 234 8.63 12.55 -21.08
N PRO A 235 9.29 13.58 -21.65
CA PRO A 235 9.16 14.95 -21.15
C PRO A 235 7.69 15.41 -21.08
N ALA A 236 6.88 15.05 -22.07
CA ALA A 236 5.46 15.37 -22.12
C ALA A 236 4.66 14.68 -20.99
N ALA A 237 4.94 13.40 -20.71
CA ALA A 237 4.29 12.67 -19.62
C ALA A 237 4.65 13.26 -18.25
N LYS A 238 5.93 13.60 -18.07
CA LYS A 238 6.43 14.23 -16.85
C LYS A 238 5.84 15.62 -16.63
N ALA A 239 5.69 16.39 -17.71
CA ALA A 239 5.02 17.70 -17.71
C ALA A 239 3.49 17.60 -17.64
N CYS A 240 2.93 16.40 -17.63
CA CYS A 240 1.47 16.14 -17.62
C CYS A 240 0.75 16.85 -18.78
N GLU A 241 1.35 16.85 -19.97
CA GLU A 241 0.72 17.43 -21.16
C GLU A 241 -0.56 16.65 -21.52
N PRO A 242 -1.62 17.30 -22.05
CA PRO A 242 -2.92 16.66 -22.23
C PRO A 242 -2.92 15.36 -23.05
N HIS A 243 -2.01 15.22 -24.01
CA HIS A 243 -1.89 14.01 -24.84
C HIS A 243 -1.06 12.89 -24.18
N ALA A 244 -0.24 13.24 -23.20
CA ALA A 244 0.69 12.36 -22.48
C ALA A 244 0.20 12.03 -21.05
N VAL A 245 -1.10 12.18 -20.83
CA VAL A 245 -1.80 11.68 -19.64
C VAL A 245 -3.02 10.88 -20.09
N ILE A 246 -3.55 10.06 -19.18
CA ILE A 246 -4.88 9.47 -19.36
C ILE A 246 -5.97 10.41 -18.83
N ALA A 247 -7.22 10.11 -19.15
CA ALA A 247 -8.38 10.83 -18.60
C ALA A 247 -8.36 10.80 -17.06
N ASN A 248 -8.42 12.00 -16.46
CA ASN A 248 -8.44 12.21 -15.00
C ASN A 248 -7.38 11.39 -14.25
N TYR A 249 -6.14 11.35 -14.76
CA TYR A 249 -5.03 10.66 -14.11
C TYR A 249 -4.95 11.01 -12.62
N THR A 250 -4.71 10.02 -11.78
CA THR A 250 -4.68 10.22 -10.33
C THR A 250 -3.40 10.98 -9.92
N ASN A 251 -3.53 11.98 -9.04
CA ASN A 251 -2.40 12.76 -8.56
C ASN A 251 -2.42 12.95 -7.06
#